data_AF-A0A7V9SDE3-F1
#
_entry.id   AF-A0A7V9SDE3-F1
#
_cell.length_a   1.000
_cell.length_b   1.000
_cell.length_c   1.000
_cell.angle_alpha   90.00
_cell.angle_beta   90.00
_cell.angle_gamma   90.00
#
_symmetry.space_group_name_H-M   'P 1'
#
loop_
_entity.id
_entity.type
_entity.pdbx_description
1 polymer ?
#
loop_
_entity_poly.entity_id
_entity_poly.type
_entity_poly.pdbx_seq_one_letter_code
_entity_poly.pdbx_strand_id
1 'polypeptide(L)' 'GPDLWIDTQNAVRYMIDWLKHEHGLDDHEALILCSVAMDLKISETVDAPNWIVSACMPLGIFRG' A
#
# COMPACT_ATOMS: atom_id res chain seq x y z
N GLY A 1 -3.13 -5.70 -12.23
CA GLY A 1 -3.00 -5.10 -13.57
C GLY A 1 -1.99 -5.90 -14.38
N PRO A 2 -1.70 -5.50 -15.63
CA PRO A 2 -0.82 -6.26 -16.52
C PRO A 2 0.68 -6.17 -16.15
N ASP A 3 1.07 -5.26 -15.25
CA ASP A 3 2.46 -4.95 -14.93
C ASP A 3 2.67 -4.90 -13.41
N LEU A 4 3.42 -5.89 -12.92
CA LEU A 4 3.71 -6.06 -11.49
C LEU A 4 4.38 -4.83 -10.86
N TRP A 5 5.28 -4.17 -11.59
CA TRP A 5 6.02 -3.02 -11.09
C TRP A 5 5.10 -1.81 -10.92
N ILE A 6 4.28 -1.51 -11.93
CA ILE A 6 3.29 -0.43 -11.89
C ILE A 6 2.23 -0.72 -10.82
N ASP A 7 1.72 -1.94 -10.74
CA ASP A 7 0.72 -2.33 -9.75
C ASP A 7 1.26 -2.22 -8.32
N THR A 8 2.53 -2.56 -8.11
CA THR A 8 3.22 -2.37 -6.83
C THR A 8 3.29 -0.90 -6.45
N GLN A 9 3.70 -0.02 -7.38
CA GLN A 9 3.74 1.42 -7.12
C GLN A 9 2.35 1.99 -6.79
N ASN A 10 1.32 1.53 -7.50
CA ASN A 10 -0.05 1.97 -7.27
C ASN A 10 -0.58 1.52 -5.91
N ALA A 11 -0.30 0.28 -5.49
CA ALA A 11 -0.69 -0.20 -4.16
C ALA A 11 -0.12 0.67 -3.03
N VAL A 12 1.15 1.09 -3.15
CA VAL A 12 1.77 2.01 -2.16
C VAL A 12 1.13 3.40 -2.21
N ARG A 13 0.90 3.95 -3.41
CA ARG A 13 0.26 5.27 -3.58
C ARG A 13 -1.14 5.30 -2.97
N TYR A 14 -1.94 4.27 -3.22
CA TYR A 14 -3.29 4.16 -2.64
C TYR A 14 -3.26 4.06 -1.12
N MET A 15 -2.26 3.36 -0.54
CA MET A 15 -2.09 3.35 0.91
C MET A 15 -1.73 4.74 1.45
N ILE A 16 -0.81 5.46 0.79
CA ILE A 16 -0.44 6.82 1.17
C ILE A 16 -1.65 7.75 1.10
N ASP A 17 -2.43 7.69 0.02
CA ASP A 17 -3.64 8.51 -0.14
C ASP A 17 -4.67 8.22 0.96
N TRP A 18 -4.86 6.94 1.31
CA TRP A 18 -5.73 6.54 2.42
C TRP A 18 -5.24 7.08 3.77
N LEU A 19 -3.94 6.97 4.07
CA LEU A 19 -3.34 7.50 5.30
C LEU A 19 -3.51 9.01 5.43
N LYS A 20 -3.34 9.75 4.33
CA LYS A 20 -3.57 11.20 4.31
C LYS A 20 -5.03 11.54 4.57
N HIS A 21 -5.95 10.79 3.97
CA HIS A 21 -7.38 11.06 4.08
C HIS A 21 -7.96 10.69 5.46
N GLU A 22 -7.68 9.49 5.96
CA GLU A 22 -8.27 8.96 7.18
C GLU A 22 -7.49 9.32 8.45
N HIS A 23 -6.18 9.51 8.34
CA HIS A 23 -5.30 9.78 9.49
C HIS A 23 -4.62 11.16 9.45
N GLY A 24 -4.87 11.97 8.40
CA GLY A 24 -4.38 13.35 8.32
C GLY A 24 -2.87 13.49 8.21
N LEU A 25 -2.15 12.43 7.84
CA LEU A 25 -0.70 12.43 7.68
C LEU A 25 -0.28 13.28 6.47
N ASP A 26 0.93 13.84 6.52
CA ASP A 26 1.55 14.41 5.33
C ASP A 26 2.18 13.34 4.41
N ASP A 27 2.61 13.74 3.20
CA ASP A 27 3.20 12.82 2.22
C ASP A 27 4.44 12.08 2.74
N HIS A 28 5.27 12.77 3.52
CA HIS A 28 6.52 12.22 4.04
C HIS A 28 6.25 11.27 5.21
N GLU A 29 5.35 11.64 6.13
CA GLU A 29 4.91 10.82 7.25
C GLU A 29 4.24 9.53 6.77
N ALA A 30 3.32 9.63 5.81
CA ALA A 30 2.64 8.49 5.22
C ALA A 30 3.63 7.55 4.50
N LEU A 31 4.58 8.11 3.73
CA LEU A 31 5.62 7.33 3.07
C LEU A 31 6.53 6.61 4.06
N ILE A 32 6.98 7.30 5.11
CA ILE A 32 7.83 6.71 6.15
C ILE A 32 7.06 5.58 6.85
N LEU A 33 5.79 5.80 7.19
CA LEU A 33 4.96 4.78 7.83
C LEU A 33 4.78 3.54 6.94
N CYS A 34 4.50 3.74 5.66
CA CYS A 34 4.45 2.66 4.67
C CYS A 34 5.78 1.91 4.57
N SER A 35 6.94 2.56 4.75
CA SER A 35 8.22 1.88 4.67
C SER A 35 8.52 0.93 5.83
N VAL A 36 7.89 1.15 7.00
CA VAL A 36 8.22 0.40 8.24
C VAL A 36 7.10 -0.51 8.74
N ALA A 37 5.84 -0.16 8.48
CA ALA A 37 4.68 -0.84 9.07
C ALA A 37 3.73 -1.48 8.05
N MET A 38 3.86 -1.15 6.77
CA MET A 38 3.00 -1.72 5.73
C MET A 38 3.56 -3.03 5.20
N ASP A 39 2.68 -4.03 5.07
CA ASP A 39 2.98 -5.26 4.37
C ASP A 39 2.54 -5.16 2.92
N LEU A 40 3.48 -5.30 1.99
CA LEU A 40 3.19 -5.44 0.57
C LEU A 40 3.21 -6.93 0.17
N LYS A 41 2.13 -7.41 -0.43
CA LYS A 41 1.95 -8.82 -0.81
C LYS A 41 1.53 -8.94 -2.27
N ILE A 42 2.20 -9.83 -3.00
CA ILE A 42 1.75 -10.25 -4.33
C ILE A 42 0.80 -11.42 -4.10
N SER A 43 -0.49 -11.15 -4.25
CA SER A 43 -1.57 -12.08 -3.85
C SER A 43 -1.82 -13.13 -4.92
N GLU A 44 -1.74 -12.77 -6.19
CA GLU A 44 -1.99 -13.68 -7.31
C GLU A 44 -0.90 -13.54 -8.37
N THR A 45 -0.04 -14.56 -8.45
CA THR A 45 1.01 -14.68 -9.50
C THR A 45 0.59 -15.60 -10.64
N VAL A 46 -0.50 -16.35 -10.46
CA VAL A 46 -0.95 -17.40 -11.38
C VAL A 46 -1.81 -16.87 -12.53
N ASP A 47 -2.37 -15.66 -12.41
CA ASP A 47 -3.23 -15.04 -13.43
C ASP A 47 -2.44 -14.14 -14.39
N ALA A 48 -1.15 -14.44 -14.61
CA ALA A 48 -0.34 -13.68 -15.54
C ALA A 48 -1.05 -13.55 -16.91
N PRO A 49 -1.13 -12.32 -17.48
CA PRO A 49 -0.38 -11.13 -17.11
C PRO A 49 -0.99 -10.28 -15.98
N ASN A 50 -2.18 -10.61 -15.46
CA ASN A 50 -2.84 -9.83 -14.40
C ASN A 50 -2.28 -10.16 -13.02
N TRP A 51 -1.48 -9.27 -12.48
CA TRP A 51 -0.97 -9.36 -11.12
C TRP A 51 -1.93 -8.69 -10.15
N ILE A 52 -2.12 -9.30 -8.98
CA ILE A 52 -2.79 -8.66 -7.86
C ILE A 52 -1.76 -8.36 -6.77
N VAL A 53 -1.60 -7.08 -6.46
CA VAL A 53 -0.74 -6.60 -5.38
C VAL A 53 -1.60 -5.94 -4.32
N SER A 54 -1.36 -6.28 -3.07
CA SER A 54 -2.10 -5.77 -1.91
C SER A 54 -1.14 -5.08 -0.94
N ALA A 55 -1.54 -3.90 -0.45
CA ALA A 55 -0.89 -3.20 0.64
C ALA A 55 -1.77 -3.33 1.90
N CYS A 56 -1.18 -3.74 3.01
CA CYS A 56 -1.88 -3.92 4.28
C CYS A 56 -1.21 -3.10 5.38
N MET A 57 -2.00 -2.33 6.13
CA MET A 57 -1.53 -1.54 7.27
C MET A 57 -2.18 -2.06 8.56
N PRO A 58 -1.39 -2.42 9.60
CA PRO A 58 -1.95 -2.86 10.87
C PRO A 58 -2.63 -1.70 11.60
N LEU A 59 -3.97 -1.73 11.69
CA LEU A 59 -4.74 -0.63 12.30
C LEU A 59 -4.41 -0.36 13.77
N GLY A 60 -3.84 -1.34 14.48
CA GLY A 60 -3.45 -1.20 15.89
C GLY A 60 -2.31 -0.21 16.14
N ILE A 61 -1.63 0.27 15.09
CA ILE A 61 -0.60 1.33 15.21
C ILE A 61 -1.22 2.73 15.32
N PHE A 62 -2.47 2.89 14.86
CA PHE A 62 -3.20 4.14 14.99
C PHE A 62 -3.92 4.17 16.33
N ARG A 63 -3.85 5.31 17.02
CA ARG A 63 -4.66 5.57 18.21
C ARG A 63 -5.94 6.26 17.77
N GLY A 64 -7.08 5.71 18.18
CA GLY A 64 -8.37 6.40 18.16
C GLY A 64 -8.54 7.36 19.33
#